data_AF-A0A0Q0WX92-F1
#
_entry.id   AF-A0A0Q0WX92-F1
#
_cell.length_a   1.000
_cell.length_b   1.000
_cell.length_c   1.000
_cell.angle_alpha   90.00
_cell.angle_beta   90.00
_cell.angle_gamma   90.00
#
_symmetry.space_group_name_H-M   'P 1'
#
loop_
_entity.id
_entity.type
_entity.pdbx_description
1 polymer ?
#
loop_
_entity_poly.entity_id
_entity_poly.type
_entity_poly.pdbx_seq_one_letter_code
_entity_poly.pdbx_strand_id
1 'polypeptide(L)'
;MLEVGKEYMASVSGVVNGGGVTVTMAEGQLGLLRFKTLKQHGVYPEHETENTLSVAKIGDYIKVYDLIKVSVISVRVPGLPAGLADLEFVRWF
;
A
#
# COMPACT_ATOMS: atom_id res chain seq x y z
N MET A 1 -9.40 -14.38 5.17
CA MET A 1 -10.49 -13.38 5.00
C MET A 1 -10.08 -12.15 5.80
N LEU A 2 -9.94 -10.98 5.16
CA LEU A 2 -9.51 -9.75 5.83
C LEU A 2 -10.63 -9.17 6.69
N GLU A 3 -10.26 -8.65 7.86
CA GLU A 3 -11.17 -7.97 8.78
C GLU A 3 -10.89 -6.46 8.75
N VAL A 4 -11.95 -5.67 8.55
CA VAL A 4 -11.87 -4.21 8.57
C VAL A 4 -11.42 -3.73 9.96
N GLY A 5 -10.49 -2.79 9.99
CA GLY A 5 -9.88 -2.23 11.21
C GLY A 5 -8.76 -3.08 11.80
N LYS A 6 -8.49 -4.28 11.27
CA LYS A 6 -7.32 -5.08 11.69
C LYS A 6 -6.08 -4.67 10.91
N GLU A 7 -4.95 -4.73 11.62
CA GLU A 7 -3.64 -4.47 11.05
C GLU A 7 -2.98 -5.77 10.58
N TYR A 8 -2.33 -5.71 9.42
CA TYR A 8 -1.63 -6.82 8.80
C TYR A 8 -0.22 -6.40 8.41
N MET A 9 0.70 -7.35 8.44
CA MET A 9 1.96 -7.19 7.73
C MET A 9 1.72 -7.44 6.23
N ALA A 10 2.29 -6.59 5.40
CA ALA A 10 2.21 -6.69 3.96
C ALA A 10 3.57 -6.42 3.32
N SER A 11 3.86 -7.11 2.22
CA SER A 11 5.01 -6.81 1.37
C SER A 11 4.55 -6.02 0.16
N VAL A 12 5.27 -4.95 -0.18
CA VAL A 12 4.98 -4.16 -1.38
C VAL A 12 5.24 -5.01 -2.61
N SER A 13 4.22 -5.22 -3.44
CA SER A 13 4.28 -6.12 -4.59
C SER A 13 4.32 -5.40 -5.93
N GLY A 14 4.00 -4.11 -5.97
CA GLY A 14 4.01 -3.33 -7.20
C GLY A 14 3.55 -1.90 -7.02
N VAL A 15 3.74 -1.10 -8.06
CA VAL A 15 3.33 0.30 -8.12
C VAL A 15 2.19 0.46 -9.11
N VAL A 16 1.12 1.15 -8.71
CA VAL A 16 0.00 1.46 -9.59
C VAL A 16 0.15 2.90 -10.06
N ASN A 17 0.37 3.06 -11.36
CA ASN A 17 0.59 4.35 -12.01
C ASN A 17 -0.54 5.34 -11.67
N GLY A 18 -0.23 6.42 -10.96
CA GLY A 18 -1.19 7.43 -10.49
C GLY A 18 -2.18 6.99 -9.40
N GLY A 19 -2.05 5.78 -8.84
CA GLY A 19 -3.05 5.18 -7.95
C GLY A 19 -2.58 4.81 -6.54
N GLY A 20 -1.33 4.40 -6.35
CA GLY A 20 -0.86 3.84 -5.08
C GLY A 20 0.22 2.79 -5.24
N VAL A 21 0.36 1.94 -4.23
CA VAL A 21 1.13 0.69 -4.29
C VAL A 21 0.23 -0.50 -4.00
N THR A 22 0.43 -1.59 -4.75
CA THR A 22 -0.16 -2.88 -4.38
C THR A 22 0.71 -3.55 -3.34
N VAL A 23 0.05 -4.23 -2.41
CA VAL A 23 0.73 -4.98 -1.35
C VAL A 23 0.12 -6.37 -1.24
N THR A 24 0.94 -7.33 -0.84
CA THR A 24 0.54 -8.71 -0.56
C THR A 24 0.61 -8.93 0.94
N MET A 25 -0.55 -9.15 1.57
CA MET A 25 -0.68 -9.47 3.00
C MET A 25 -0.40 -10.95 3.26
N ALA A 26 -0.25 -11.30 4.54
CA ALA A 26 -0.24 -12.70 4.97
C ALA A 26 -1.42 -13.47 4.35
N GLU A 27 -1.17 -14.72 3.93
CA GLU A 27 -2.13 -15.59 3.19
C GLU A 27 -2.39 -15.22 1.72
N GLY A 28 -1.55 -14.36 1.11
CA GLY A 28 -1.61 -14.07 -0.34
C GLY A 28 -2.75 -13.11 -0.74
N GLN A 29 -3.37 -12.45 0.23
CA GLN A 29 -4.45 -11.48 -0.02
C GLN A 29 -3.85 -10.17 -0.51
N LEU A 30 -4.41 -9.62 -1.60
CA LEU A 30 -3.95 -8.38 -2.21
C LEU A 30 -4.67 -7.16 -1.62
N GLY A 31 -3.94 -6.06 -1.46
CA GLY A 31 -4.51 -4.78 -1.10
C GLY A 31 -3.87 -3.63 -1.88
N LEU A 32 -4.59 -2.51 -1.92
CA LEU A 32 -4.12 -1.25 -2.50
C LEU A 32 -3.92 -0.24 -1.39
N LEU A 33 -2.72 0.31 -1.33
CA LEU A 33 -2.39 1.45 -0.50
C LEU A 33 -2.30 2.69 -1.38
N ARG A 34 -3.31 3.56 -1.32
CA ARG A 34 -3.41 4.73 -2.21
C ARG A 34 -2.39 5.81 -1.86
N PHE A 35 -1.92 6.57 -2.85
CA PHE A 35 -1.04 7.71 -2.56
C PHE A 35 -1.68 8.77 -1.66
N LYS A 36 -3.01 8.91 -1.71
CA LYS A 36 -3.72 9.84 -0.84
C LYS A 36 -3.52 9.52 0.64
N THR A 37 -3.56 8.24 1.01
CA THR A 37 -3.34 7.81 2.40
C THR A 37 -1.87 7.99 2.77
N LEU A 38 -0.95 7.55 1.91
CA LEU A 38 0.49 7.79 2.08
C LEU A 38 0.85 9.27 2.33
N LYS A 39 0.29 10.19 1.54
CA LYS A 39 0.50 11.65 1.69
C LYS A 39 -0.02 12.19 3.03
N GLN A 40 -1.07 11.61 3.61
CA GLN A 40 -1.55 12.00 4.95
C GLN A 40 -0.53 11.64 6.04
N HIS A 41 0.22 10.57 5.84
CA HIS A 41 1.38 10.21 6.67
C HIS A 41 2.67 10.91 6.21
N GLY A 42 2.55 11.81 5.24
CA GLY A 42 3.63 12.62 4.69
C GLY A 42 4.54 11.90 3.71
N VAL A 43 4.15 10.73 3.21
CA VAL A 43 4.90 9.99 2.20
C VAL A 43 4.48 10.52 0.81
N TYR A 44 5.38 11.24 0.12
CA TYR A 44 5.05 11.90 -1.15
C TYR A 44 5.71 11.19 -2.34
N PRO A 45 4.94 10.61 -3.27
CA PRO A 45 5.55 9.99 -4.46
C PRO A 45 6.27 11.03 -5.31
N GLU A 46 7.52 10.74 -5.66
CA GLU A 46 8.41 11.57 -6.49
C GLU A 46 8.64 10.96 -7.88
N HIS A 47 8.96 9.66 -7.96
CA HIS A 47 9.21 8.96 -9.24
C HIS A 47 8.51 7.60 -9.25
N GLU A 48 7.72 7.36 -10.29
CA GLU A 48 7.02 6.10 -10.54
C GLU A 48 7.72 5.36 -11.68
N THR A 49 8.31 4.20 -11.37
CA THR A 49 8.68 3.20 -12.37
C THR A 49 7.86 1.94 -12.14
N GLU A 50 7.89 1.01 -13.11
CA GLU A 50 7.15 -0.26 -13.03
C GLU A 50 7.47 -1.07 -11.75
N ASN A 51 8.67 -0.88 -11.19
CA ASN A 51 9.16 -1.63 -10.03
C ASN A 51 9.58 -0.75 -8.83
N THR A 52 9.47 0.56 -8.93
CA THR A 52 9.94 1.46 -7.87
C THR A 52 9.03 2.66 -7.74
N LEU A 53 8.54 2.89 -6.52
CA LEU A 53 7.93 4.16 -6.17
C LEU A 53 8.91 4.91 -5.28
N SER A 54 9.66 5.83 -5.87
CA SER A 54 10.40 6.78 -5.04
C SER A 54 9.40 7.67 -4.35
N VAL A 55 9.40 7.68 -3.02
CA VAL A 55 8.58 8.57 -2.19
C VAL A 55 9.51 9.40 -1.32
N ALA A 56 9.31 10.71 -1.28
CA ALA A 56 9.96 11.59 -0.33
C ALA A 56 9.15 11.67 0.97
N LYS A 57 9.72 11.16 2.05
CA LYS A 57 9.81 11.92 3.30
C LYS A 57 11.00 11.43 4.11
N ILE A 58 11.86 12.37 4.53
CA ILE A 58 13.00 12.15 5.44
C ILE A 58 13.83 10.90 5.06
N GLY A 59 14.35 10.86 3.84
CA GLY A 59 15.44 9.96 3.48
C GLY A 59 15.11 8.50 3.14
N ASP A 60 13.85 8.05 3.23
CA ASP A 60 13.48 6.65 2.93
C ASP A 60 12.54 6.51 1.72
N TYR A 61 12.72 5.42 0.95
CA TYR A 61 12.00 5.09 -0.28
C TYR A 61 11.09 3.86 -0.06
N ILE A 62 9.88 3.80 -0.66
CA ILE A 62 9.12 2.53 -0.77
C ILE A 62 9.67 1.74 -1.96
N LYS A 63 10.32 0.62 -1.67
CA LYS A 63 10.76 -0.33 -2.69
C LYS A 63 9.80 -1.51 -2.75
N VAL A 64 9.69 -2.11 -3.94
CA VAL A 64 9.08 -3.43 -4.06
C VAL A 64 9.86 -4.39 -3.15
N TYR A 65 9.11 -5.26 -2.46
CA TYR A 65 9.52 -6.16 -1.39
C TYR A 65 9.66 -5.55 0.01
N ASP A 66 9.52 -4.23 0.18
CA ASP A 66 9.50 -3.64 1.52
C ASP A 66 8.36 -4.22 2.37
N LEU A 67 8.66 -4.44 3.66
CA LEU A 67 7.69 -4.89 4.63
C LEU A 67 7.10 -3.70 5.36
N ILE A 68 5.78 -3.58 5.29
CA ILE A 68 5.02 -2.51 5.93
C ILE A 68 3.90 -3.07 6.79
N LYS A 69 3.42 -2.27 7.75
CA LYS A 69 2.18 -2.53 8.46
C LYS A 69 1.07 -1.69 7.86
N VAL A 70 -0.07 -2.33 7.57
CA VAL A 70 -1.25 -1.71 6.98
C VAL A 70 -2.49 -2.05 7.79
N SER A 71 -3.52 -1.20 7.75
CA SER A 71 -4.84 -1.46 8.34
C SER A 71 -5.91 -1.56 7.25
N VAL A 72 -6.84 -2.51 7.36
CA VAL A 72 -7.88 -2.70 6.33
C VAL A 72 -9.01 -1.68 6.53
N ILE A 73 -9.25 -0.82 5.53
CA ILE A 73 -10.34 0.16 5.55
C ILE A 73 -11.61 -0.42 4.93
N SER A 74 -11.49 -1.16 3.82
CA SER A 74 -12.61 -1.77 3.12
C SER A 74 -12.17 -3.00 2.30
N VAL A 75 -13.03 -4.02 2.21
CA VAL A 75 -12.79 -5.27 1.44
C VAL A 75 -13.54 -5.32 0.11
N ARG A 76 -14.38 -4.32 -0.20
CA ARG A 76 -15.03 -4.14 -1.50
C ARG A 76 -14.84 -2.70 -1.95
N VAL A 77 -13.85 -2.48 -2.80
CA VAL A 77 -13.51 -1.14 -3.28
C VAL A 77 -14.12 -0.92 -4.66
N PRO A 78 -15.08 0.02 -4.82
CA PRO A 78 -15.55 0.42 -6.14
C PRO A 78 -14.40 0.97 -6.98
N GLY A 79 -14.22 0.45 -8.19
CA GLY A 79 -13.16 0.89 -9.12
C GLY A 79 -11.83 0.14 -9.02
N LEU A 80 -11.73 -0.92 -8.20
CA LEU A 80 -10.58 -1.84 -8.18
C LEU A 80 -10.99 -3.25 -8.63
N PRO A 81 -10.03 -4.07 -9.12
CA PRO A 81 -10.28 -5.48 -9.41
C PRO A 81 -10.93 -6.21 -8.24
N ALA A 82 -11.84 -7.14 -8.55
CA ALA A 82 -12.54 -7.93 -7.55
C ALA A 82 -11.53 -8.68 -6.65
N GLY A 83 -11.60 -8.43 -5.34
CA GLY A 83 -10.73 -9.07 -4.35
C GLY A 83 -9.60 -8.20 -3.79
N LEU A 84 -9.44 -6.95 -4.25
CA LEU A 84 -8.53 -5.99 -3.60
C LEU A 84 -9.18 -5.27 -2.42
N ALA A 85 -8.46 -5.22 -1.29
CA ALA A 85 -8.83 -4.39 -0.13
C ALA A 85 -8.23 -2.97 -0.22
N ASP A 86 -8.98 -1.97 0.27
CA ASP A 86 -8.47 -0.62 0.53
C ASP A 86 -7.75 -0.61 1.87
N LEU A 87 -6.55 -0.03 1.89
CA LEU A 87 -5.66 -0.07 3.03
C LEU A 87 -5.25 1.33 3.50
N GLU A 88 -5.04 1.44 4.80
CA GLU A 88 -4.36 2.56 5.45
C GLU A 88 -2.92 2.18 5.78
N PHE A 89 -2.01 3.16 5.68
CA PHE A 89 -0.63 2.97 6.10
C PHE A 89 -0.52 3.13 7.62
N VAL A 90 0.18 2.21 8.29
CA VAL A 90 0.40 2.29 9.74
C VAL A 90 1.85 2.64 10.05
N ARG A 91 2.82 1.81 9.63
CA ARG A 91 4.26 2.04 9.90
C ARG A 91 5.20 1.15 9.07
N TRP A 92 6.49 1.46 9.17
CA TRP A 92 7.64 0.70 8.68
C TRP A 92 8.17 -0.35 9.66
N PHE A 93 9.03 -1.23 9.15
CA PHE A 93 9.84 -2.18 9.90
C PHE A 93 11.30 -2.10 9.50
#